data_AF-A0A924QQ34-F1
#
_entry.id   AF-A0A924QQ34-F1
#
_cell.length_a   1.000
_cell.length_b   1.000
_cell.length_c   1.000
_cell.angle_alpha   90.00
_cell.angle_beta   90.00
_cell.angle_gamma   90.00
#
_symmetry.space_group_name_H-M   'P 1'
#
loop_
_entity.id
_entity.type
_entity.pdbx_description
1 polymer ?
#
loop_
_entity_poly.entity_id
_entity_poly.type
_entity_poly.pdbx_seq_one_letter_code
_entity_poly.pdbx_strand_id
1 'polypeptide(L)' 'NVLTADMVKPGAVVIDVGMNRIPDGEAGAGKLCGDVDFDGVSRVAGYITPVPGGVGPMTITMLLVNTLEAAERG' A
#
# COMPACT_ATOMS: atom_id res chain seq x y z
N ASN A 1 -10.82 -2.63 -7.55
CA ASN A 1 -10.48 -2.91 -6.14
C ASN A 1 -11.18 -4.19 -5.72
N VAL A 2 -10.46 -5.06 -5.00
CA VAL A 2 -10.91 -6.42 -4.62
C VAL A 2 -11.25 -6.55 -3.13
N LEU A 3 -10.79 -5.62 -2.28
CA LEU A 3 -11.19 -5.52 -0.88
C LEU A 3 -12.14 -4.32 -0.68
N THR A 4 -13.35 -4.58 -0.17
CA THR A 4 -14.40 -3.59 0.08
C THR A 4 -14.72 -3.44 1.56
N ALA A 5 -15.44 -2.37 1.93
CA ALA A 5 -15.69 -1.97 3.33
C ALA A 5 -16.39 -3.04 4.18
N ASP A 6 -17.32 -3.80 3.59
CA ASP A 6 -18.09 -4.87 4.25
C ASP A 6 -17.22 -6.08 4.65
N MET A 7 -16.05 -6.23 4.03
CA MET A 7 -15.09 -7.30 4.33
C MET A 7 -14.17 -6.94 5.51
N VAL A 8 -14.17 -5.67 5.95
CA VAL A 8 -13.22 -5.15 6.93
C VAL A 8 -13.86 -5.05 8.31
N LYS A 9 -13.21 -5.65 9.30
CA LYS A 9 -13.61 -5.51 10.71
C LYS A 9 -13.49 -4.04 11.15
N PRO A 10 -14.49 -3.47 11.84
CA PRO A 10 -14.38 -2.12 12.40
C PRO A 10 -13.12 -1.92 13.25
N GLY A 11 -12.37 -0.87 12.96
CA GLY A 11 -11.12 -0.53 13.64
C GLY A 11 -9.89 -1.35 13.20
N ALA A 12 -9.99 -2.21 12.18
CA ALA A 12 -8.84 -2.98 11.70
C ALA A 12 -7.73 -2.08 11.14
N VAL A 13 -6.49 -2.60 11.17
CA VAL A 13 -5.36 -2.04 10.44
C VAL A 13 -5.31 -2.72 9.07
N VAL A 14 -5.37 -1.92 8.01
CA VAL A 14 -5.32 -2.39 6.62
C VAL A 14 -4.01 -1.93 5.98
N ILE A 15 -3.21 -2.89 5.53
CA ILE A 15 -1.96 -2.64 4.79
C ILE A 15 -2.18 -3.09 3.36
N ASP A 16 -2.27 -2.12 2.45
CA ASP A 16 -2.43 -2.33 1.01
C ASP A 16 -1.06 -2.40 0.34
N VAL A 17 -0.69 -3.61 -0.07
CA VAL A 17 0.55 -3.92 -0.80
C VAL A 17 0.35 -3.93 -2.32
N GLY A 18 -0.90 -3.78 -2.78
CA GLY A 18 -1.28 -3.87 -4.18
C GLY A 18 -0.66 -2.75 -5.01
N MET A 19 -0.18 -3.09 -6.21
CA MET A 19 0.47 -2.16 -7.13
C MET A 19 -0.06 -2.41 -8.55
N ASN A 20 -1.25 -1.91 -8.83
CA ASN A 20 -1.92 -2.06 -10.12
C ASN A 20 -1.86 -0.75 -10.91
N ARG A 21 -1.61 -0.83 -12.22
CA ARG A 21 -1.70 0.33 -13.12
C ARG A 21 -3.00 0.26 -13.90
N ILE A 22 -3.83 1.27 -13.74
CA ILE A 22 -5.07 1.41 -14.50
C ILE A 22 -4.90 2.41 -15.65
N PRO A 23 -5.68 2.26 -16.75
CA PRO A 23 -5.55 3.11 -17.94
C PRO A 23 -5.89 4.59 -17.67
N ASP A 24 -6.66 4.88 -16.62
CA ASP A 24 -6.92 6.24 -16.17
C ASP A 24 -5.61 6.85 -15.65
N GLY A 25 -4.92 7.65 -16.44
CA GLY A 25 -3.69 8.32 -16.02
C GLY A 25 -2.97 8.99 -17.18
N GLU A 26 -1.84 9.63 -16.88
CA GLU A 26 -0.98 10.23 -17.90
C GLU A 26 -0.58 9.20 -18.96
N ALA A 27 -0.59 9.64 -20.23
CA ALA A 27 -0.28 8.79 -21.37
C ALA A 27 1.11 8.17 -21.20
N GLY A 28 1.17 6.83 -21.14
CA GLY A 28 2.41 6.06 -20.97
C GLY A 28 2.76 5.68 -19.53
N ALA A 29 2.03 6.16 -18.52
CA ALA A 29 2.31 5.84 -17.11
C ALA A 29 1.17 5.09 -16.40
N GLY A 30 -0.10 5.39 -16.72
CA GLY A 30 -1.28 4.89 -15.99
C GLY A 30 -1.31 5.34 -14.52
N LYS A 31 -2.49 5.40 -13.89
CA LYS A 31 -2.58 5.70 -12.45
C LYS A 31 -2.27 4.45 -11.65
N LEU A 32 -1.45 4.62 -10.61
CA LEU A 32 -1.18 3.57 -9.64
C LEU A 32 -2.34 3.49 -8.65
N CYS A 33 -2.86 2.29 -8.43
CA CYS A 33 -3.88 2.00 -7.44
C CYS A 33 -3.57 0.69 -6.71
N GLY A 34 -4.08 0.57 -5.49
CA GLY A 34 -3.93 -0.62 -4.66
C GLY A 34 -5.01 -1.66 -4.91
N ASP A 35 -5.07 -2.66 -4.03
CA ASP A 35 -6.11 -3.70 -4.07
C ASP A 35 -7.36 -3.28 -3.29
N VAL A 36 -7.25 -2.24 -2.46
CA VAL A 36 -8.29 -1.82 -1.51
C VAL A 36 -9.12 -0.67 -2.05
N ASP A 37 -10.43 -0.73 -1.85
CA ASP A 37 -11.31 0.42 -2.00
C ASP A 37 -11.10 1.42 -0.87
N PHE A 38 -10.10 2.30 -1.04
CA PHE A 38 -9.64 3.21 -0.01
C PHE A 38 -10.76 4.11 0.54
N ASP A 39 -11.64 4.63 -0.32
CA ASP A 39 -12.69 5.58 0.08
C ASP A 39 -13.76 4.92 0.97
N GLY A 40 -14.11 3.67 0.69
CA GLY A 40 -15.02 2.88 1.51
C GLY A 40 -14.35 2.37 2.78
N VAL A 41 -13.17 1.78 2.65
CA VAL A 41 -12.48 1.09 3.76
C VAL A 41 -11.92 2.09 4.78
N SER A 42 -11.50 3.29 4.39
CA SER A 42 -11.01 4.33 5.31
C SER A 42 -12.04 4.79 6.35
N ARG A 43 -13.33 4.54 6.10
CA ARG A 43 -14.43 4.86 7.05
C ARG A 43 -14.64 3.78 8.11
N VAL A 44 -14.12 2.57 7.88
CA VAL A 44 -14.32 1.40 8.74
C VAL A 44 -13.03 1.02 9.46
N ALA A 45 -11.91 1.07 8.75
CA ALA A 45 -10.59 0.78 9.28
C ALA A 45 -10.15 1.84 10.30
N GLY A 46 -9.40 1.41 11.31
CA GLY A 46 -8.73 2.33 12.24
C GLY A 46 -7.48 2.96 11.61
N TYR A 47 -6.81 2.20 10.75
CA TYR A 47 -5.65 2.66 9.97
C TYR A 47 -5.65 1.99 8.59
N ILE A 48 -5.26 2.75 7.56
CA ILE A 48 -5.15 2.25 6.19
C ILE A 48 -3.97 2.90 5.47
N THR A 49 -3.20 2.13 4.70
CA THR A 49 -2.12 2.68 3.87
C THR A 49 -2.65 3.12 2.49
N PRO A 50 -2.31 4.32 1.99
CA PRO A 50 -2.72 4.77 0.67
C PRO A 50 -1.89 4.12 -0.44
N VAL A 51 -2.45 4.00 -1.64
CA VAL A 51 -1.71 3.70 -2.86
C VAL A 51 -2.07 4.74 -3.92
N PRO A 52 -1.10 5.54 -4.42
CA PRO A 52 0.33 5.56 -4.07
C PRO A 52 0.62 6.11 -2.67
N GLY A 53 1.84 5.89 -2.17
CA GLY A 53 2.38 6.57 -0.97
C GLY A 53 2.46 5.73 0.31
N GLY A 54 1.96 4.49 0.30
CA GLY A 54 2.00 3.58 1.44
C GLY A 54 3.22 2.65 1.43
N VAL A 55 3.01 1.40 1.04
CA VAL A 55 4.01 0.33 1.20
C VAL A 55 5.24 0.46 0.28
N GLY A 56 5.08 1.04 -0.91
CA GLY A 56 6.15 1.13 -1.92
C GLY A 56 7.47 1.74 -1.39
N PRO A 57 7.44 2.96 -0.81
CA PRO A 57 8.63 3.57 -0.20
C PRO A 57 9.26 2.72 0.91
N MET A 58 8.44 2.05 1.73
CA MET A 58 8.94 1.23 2.84
C MET A 58 9.72 0.01 2.36
N THR A 59 9.38 -0.58 1.21
CA THR A 59 10.15 -1.69 0.63
C THR A 59 11.60 -1.31 0.34
N ILE A 60 11.83 -0.10 -0.20
CA ILE A 60 13.19 0.41 -0.46
C ILE A 60 13.90 0.68 0.86
N THR A 61 13.24 1.35 1.80
CA THR A 61 13.81 1.61 3.13
C THR A 61 14.24 0.31 3.81
N MET A 62 13.41 -0.73 3.77
CA MET A 62 13.70 -1.99 4.44
C MET A 62 14.86 -2.75 3.79
N LEU A 63 15.04 -2.64 2.46
CA LEU A 63 16.23 -3.15 1.79
C LEU A 63 17.50 -2.48 2.32
N LEU A 64 17.48 -1.17 2.52
CA LEU A 64 18.63 -0.42 3.05
C LEU A 64 18.91 -0.77 4.51
N VAL A 65 17.87 -0.91 5.34
CA VAL A 65 18.00 -1.36 6.74
C VAL A 65 18.65 -2.74 6.79
N ASN A 66 18.15 -3.71 6.02
CA ASN A 66 18.72 -5.05 5.97
C ASN A 66 20.19 -5.04 5.49
N THR A 67 20.52 -4.16 4.54
CA THR A 67 21.89 -4.00 4.04
C THR A 67 22.82 -3.44 5.11
N LEU A 68 22.38 -2.44 5.88
CA LEU A 68 23.15 -1.85 6.97
C LEU A 68 23.36 -2.87 8.10
N GLU A 69 22.30 -3.57 8.51
CA GLU A 69 22.40 -4.61 9.53
C GLU A 69 23.37 -5.74 9.13
N ALA A 70 23.40 -6.12 7.85
CA ALA A 70 24.34 -7.11 7.33
C ALA A 70 25.80 -6.60 7.38
N ALA A 71 26.02 -5.33 7.08
CA ALA A 71 27.34 -4.69 7.14
C ALA A 71 27.85 -4.50 8.58
N GLU A 72 26.96 -4.27 9.55
CA GLU A 72 27.33 -4.13 10.97
C GLU A 72 27.62 -5.48 11.66
N ARG A 73 27.04 -6.57 11.16
CA ARG A 73 27.20 -7.92 11.74
C ARG A 73 28.40 -8.71 11.20
N GLY A 74 28.92 -8.34 10.02
CA GLY A 74 30.06 -9.00 9.36
C GLY A 74 31.40 -8.43 9.80
#